data_AF-A0A935VUP5-F1
#
_entry.id   AF-A0A935VUP5-F1
#
_cell.length_a   1.000
_cell.length_b   1.000
_cell.length_c   1.000
_cell.angle_alpha   90.00
_cell.angle_beta   90.00
_cell.angle_gamma   90.00
#
_symmetry.space_group_name_H-M   'P 1'
#
loop_
_entity.id
_entity.type
_entity.pdbx_description
1 polymer ?
#
loop_
_entity_poly.entity_id
_entity_poly.type
_entity_poly.pdbx_seq_one_letter_code
_entity_poly.pdbx_strand_id
1 'polypeptide(L)'
;MIIRKISLENFRQFYGTQELDFSTSTEKNVTLIHAENGFGKTTLLNAVLWTFFHQTTTKFEKPDEIVNYEAVRERTKYAKVSVEFQHESKLYEATRIHDDESVGSNKTKFTISSISENGHYSSLESPETFIRTVIPAEMAKVFF
;
A
#
# COMPACT_ATOMS: atom_id res chain seq x y z
N MET A 1 -0.81 8.92 13.02
CA MET A 1 -0.14 8.62 11.74
C MET A 1 -0.73 9.54 10.68
N ILE A 2 0.08 9.99 9.72
CA ILE A 2 -0.39 10.75 8.54
C ILE A 2 0.17 10.09 7.28
N ILE A 3 -0.68 9.63 6.37
CA ILE A 3 -0.25 9.12 5.06
C ILE A 3 0.17 10.30 4.19
N ARG A 4 1.32 10.19 3.53
CA ARG A 4 1.88 11.24 2.66
C ARG A 4 1.77 10.87 1.20
N LYS A 5 2.06 9.62 0.85
CA LYS A 5 2.09 9.16 -0.53
C LYS A 5 1.70 7.69 -0.62
N ILE A 6 1.08 7.32 -1.72
CA ILE A 6 0.96 5.92 -2.16
C ILE A 6 1.52 5.79 -3.57
N SER A 7 2.34 4.77 -3.78
CA SER A 7 2.82 4.34 -5.09
C SER A 7 2.35 2.91 -5.35
N LEU A 8 1.65 2.69 -6.46
CA LEU A 8 1.15 1.38 -6.88
C LEU A 8 1.80 0.99 -8.19
N GLU A 9 2.28 -0.24 -8.27
CA GLU A 9 2.94 -0.79 -9.44
C GLU A 9 2.25 -2.10 -9.81
N ASN A 10 1.60 -2.13 -10.98
CA ASN A 10 0.90 -3.29 -11.52
C ASN A 10 -0.15 -3.90 -10.55
N PHE A 11 -0.78 -3.08 -9.72
CA PHE A 11 -1.77 -3.51 -8.73
C PHE A 11 -3.20 -3.38 -9.28
N ARG A 12 -3.87 -4.50 -9.52
CA ARG A 12 -5.25 -4.58 -10.04
C ARG A 12 -5.41 -3.75 -11.31
N GLN A 13 -6.22 -2.69 -11.29
CA GLN A 13 -6.46 -1.83 -12.45
C GLN A 13 -5.36 -0.79 -12.69
N PHE A 14 -4.43 -0.61 -11.75
CA PHE A 14 -3.31 0.31 -11.88
C PHE A 14 -2.17 -0.41 -12.60
N TYR A 15 -2.12 -0.25 -13.93
CA TYR A 15 -1.03 -0.75 -14.78
C TYR A 15 0.16 0.22 -14.74
N GLY A 16 1.37 -0.34 -14.74
CA GLY A 16 2.60 0.43 -14.55
C GLY A 16 2.64 1.08 -13.16
N THR A 17 3.44 2.13 -13.02
CA THR A 17 3.58 2.88 -11.76
C THR A 17 2.61 4.06 -11.73
N GLN A 18 1.79 4.11 -10.69
CA GLN A 18 0.85 5.19 -10.39
C GLN A 18 1.16 5.75 -9.00
N GLU A 19 1.23 7.06 -8.87
CA GLU A 19 1.55 7.72 -7.61
C GLU A 19 0.49 8.76 -7.23
N LEU A 20 0.21 8.87 -5.94
CA LEU A 20 -0.70 9.87 -5.39
C LEU A 20 -0.15 10.42 -4.09
N ASP A 21 0.02 11.74 -4.03
CA ASP A 21 0.34 12.47 -2.81
C ASP A 21 -0.94 12.88 -2.08
N PHE A 22 -0.96 12.63 -0.78
CA PHE A 22 -2.02 13.06 0.13
C PHE A 22 -1.64 14.39 0.78
N SER A 23 -2.66 15.17 1.16
CA SER A 23 -2.42 16.43 1.83
C SER A 23 -1.91 16.20 3.25
N THR A 24 -0.79 16.83 3.56
CA THR A 24 -0.20 16.89 4.91
C THR A 24 -0.35 18.26 5.56
N SER A 25 -1.04 19.19 4.89
CA SER A 25 -1.26 20.55 5.39
C SER A 25 -2.16 20.55 6.62
N THR A 26 -1.85 21.37 7.62
CA THR A 26 -2.71 21.60 8.78
C THR A 26 -3.95 22.42 8.45
N GLU A 27 -3.93 23.21 7.37
CA GLU A 27 -5.04 24.07 6.94
C GLU A 27 -5.90 23.40 5.85
N LYS A 28 -5.28 22.60 4.98
CA LYS A 28 -5.95 21.89 3.87
C LYS A 28 -5.80 20.38 4.05
N ASN A 29 -6.13 19.83 5.21
CA ASN A 29 -5.87 18.44 5.61
C ASN A 29 -6.77 17.37 4.95
N VAL A 30 -7.57 17.71 3.94
CA VAL A 30 -8.49 16.78 3.27
C VAL A 30 -8.07 16.61 1.82
N THR A 31 -7.83 15.36 1.42
CA THR A 31 -7.67 14.96 0.01
C THR A 31 -8.95 14.30 -0.47
N LEU A 32 -9.63 14.92 -1.45
CA LEU A 32 -10.81 14.35 -2.09
C LEU A 32 -10.40 13.65 -3.38
N ILE A 33 -10.64 12.34 -3.45
CA ILE A 33 -10.38 11.54 -4.65
C ILE A 33 -11.71 11.32 -5.36
N HIS A 34 -11.87 11.96 -6.52
CA HIS A 34 -13.06 11.83 -7.35
C HIS A 34 -12.76 11.00 -8.59
N ALA A 35 -13.59 10.00 -8.85
CA ALA A 35 -13.57 9.19 -10.06
C ALA A 35 -14.94 8.56 -10.27
N GLU A 36 -15.22 8.05 -11.47
CA GLU A 36 -16.43 7.29 -11.74
C GLU A 36 -16.40 5.90 -11.08
N ASN A 37 -17.53 5.20 -11.07
CA ASN A 37 -17.59 3.83 -10.57
C ASN A 37 -16.77 2.91 -11.49
N GLY A 38 -16.06 1.94 -10.91
CA GLY A 38 -15.16 1.05 -11.66
C GLY A 38 -13.74 1.58 -11.87
N PHE A 39 -13.49 2.88 -11.69
CA PHE A 39 -12.16 3.49 -11.87
C PHE A 39 -11.18 3.32 -10.68
N GLY A 40 -11.57 2.56 -9.66
CA GLY A 40 -10.59 2.03 -8.70
C GLY A 40 -10.47 2.78 -7.39
N LYS A 41 -11.44 3.62 -7.05
CA LYS A 41 -11.52 4.27 -5.72
C LYS A 41 -11.44 3.26 -4.58
N THR A 42 -12.27 2.21 -4.64
CA THR A 42 -12.27 1.12 -3.64
C THR A 42 -10.99 0.29 -3.73
N THR A 43 -10.41 0.14 -4.92
CA THR A 43 -9.13 -0.55 -5.13
C THR A 43 -7.98 0.20 -4.47
N LEU A 44 -7.97 1.53 -4.56
CA LEU A 44 -6.98 2.38 -3.91
C LEU A 44 -7.06 2.28 -2.38
N LEU A 45 -8.28 2.28 -1.83
CA LEU A 45 -8.52 2.05 -0.40
C LEU A 45 -7.99 0.67 0.03
N ASN A 46 -8.29 -0.37 -0.75
CA ASN A 46 -7.78 -1.72 -0.52
C ASN A 46 -6.27 -1.83 -0.67
N ALA A 47 -5.62 -1.04 -1.53
CA ALA A 47 -4.17 -1.07 -1.68
C ALA A 47 -3.46 -0.69 -0.37
N VAL A 48 -4.00 0.30 0.37
CA VAL A 48 -3.47 0.68 1.69
C VAL A 48 -3.68 -0.45 2.71
N LEU A 49 -4.90 -0.98 2.81
CA LEU A 49 -5.23 -2.07 3.73
C LEU A 49 -4.40 -3.33 3.45
N TRP A 50 -4.25 -3.66 2.17
CA TRP A 50 -3.46 -4.78 1.70
C TRP A 50 -1.99 -4.61 2.03
N THR A 51 -1.44 -3.41 1.81
CA THR A 51 -0.04 -3.11 2.16
C THR A 51 0.21 -3.33 3.64
N PHE A 52 -0.57 -2.69 4.51
CA PHE A 52 -0.32 -2.74 5.95
C PHE A 52 -0.63 -4.09 6.60
N PHE A 53 -1.69 -4.78 6.17
CA PHE A 53 -2.21 -5.92 6.93
C PHE A 53 -2.39 -7.20 6.13
N HIS A 54 -2.06 -7.19 4.83
CA HIS A 54 -2.39 -8.29 3.91
C HIS A 54 -3.88 -8.64 3.93
N GLN A 55 -4.73 -7.62 4.09
CA GLN A 55 -6.18 -7.75 4.16
C GLN A 55 -6.82 -6.89 3.08
N THR A 56 -8.00 -7.30 2.65
CA THR A 56 -8.86 -6.54 1.75
C THR A 56 -10.28 -6.53 2.31
N THR A 57 -11.09 -5.57 1.86
CA THR A 57 -12.50 -5.50 2.22
C THR A 57 -13.27 -6.63 1.55
N THR A 58 -14.44 -6.98 2.08
CA THR A 58 -15.28 -8.08 1.55
C THR A 58 -15.74 -7.87 0.11
N LYS A 59 -15.74 -6.62 -0.38
CA LYS A 59 -16.08 -6.27 -1.77
C LYS A 59 -14.90 -6.42 -2.74
N PHE A 60 -13.71 -6.77 -2.24
CA PHE A 60 -12.53 -7.00 -3.07
C PHE A 60 -12.55 -8.44 -3.59
N GLU A 61 -13.24 -8.63 -4.70
CA GLU A 61 -13.38 -9.95 -5.33
C GLU A 61 -12.03 -10.50 -5.78
N LYS A 62 -11.84 -11.80 -5.58
CA LYS A 62 -10.65 -12.57 -5.94
C LYS A 62 -9.37 -11.95 -5.35
N PRO A 63 -9.18 -12.05 -4.03
CA PRO A 63 -8.07 -11.40 -3.33
C PRO A 63 -6.68 -11.87 -3.79
N ASP A 64 -6.59 -13.05 -4.38
CA ASP A 64 -5.34 -13.60 -4.92
C ASP A 64 -5.00 -13.09 -6.34
N GLU A 65 -5.96 -12.51 -7.08
CA GLU A 65 -5.72 -11.94 -8.42
C GLU A 65 -5.24 -10.49 -8.28
N ILE A 66 -4.02 -10.29 -7.79
CA ILE A 66 -3.47 -8.95 -7.47
C ILE A 66 -2.84 -8.27 -8.68
N VAL A 67 -2.09 -9.01 -9.50
CA VAL A 67 -1.30 -8.45 -10.60
C VAL A 67 -2.21 -7.97 -11.73
N ASN A 68 -1.91 -6.80 -12.27
CA ASN A 68 -2.63 -6.21 -13.40
C ASN A 68 -2.59 -7.12 -14.64
N TYR A 69 -3.72 -7.25 -15.36
CA TYR A 69 -3.84 -8.13 -16.51
C TYR A 69 -2.92 -7.77 -17.69
N GLU A 70 -2.69 -6.48 -17.96
CA GLU A 70 -1.76 -6.06 -19.02
C GLU A 70 -0.31 -6.32 -18.61
N ALA A 71 0.04 -6.12 -17.32
CA ALA A 71 1.36 -6.48 -16.80
C ALA A 71 1.64 -7.99 -16.96
N VAL A 72 0.66 -8.84 -16.68
CA VAL A 72 0.75 -10.30 -16.91
C VAL A 72 0.97 -10.63 -18.38
N ARG A 73 0.28 -9.95 -19.31
CA ARG A 73 0.48 -10.14 -20.76
C ARG A 73 1.89 -9.76 -21.21
N GLU A 74 2.48 -8.76 -20.56
CA GLU A 74 3.88 -8.35 -20.76
C GLU A 74 4.89 -9.18 -19.96
N ARG A 75 4.45 -10.30 -19.38
CA ARG A 75 5.26 -11.23 -18.59
C ARG A 75 5.77 -10.66 -17.25
N THR A 76 5.20 -9.56 -16.78
CA THR A 76 5.38 -9.10 -15.40
C THR A 76 4.42 -9.86 -14.49
N LYS A 77 4.96 -10.47 -13.44
CA LYS A 77 4.21 -11.35 -12.52
C LYS A 77 4.16 -10.84 -11.09
N TYR A 78 4.53 -9.58 -10.88
CA TYR A 78 4.53 -8.99 -9.56
C TYR A 78 3.70 -7.71 -9.54
N ALA A 79 3.19 -7.41 -8.35
CA ALA A 79 2.59 -6.13 -8.00
C ALA A 79 3.28 -5.60 -6.74
N LYS A 80 3.43 -4.28 -6.67
CA LYS A 80 4.02 -3.61 -5.50
C LYS A 80 3.14 -2.45 -5.09
N VAL A 81 2.93 -2.30 -3.79
CA VAL A 81 2.34 -1.08 -3.23
C VAL A 81 3.24 -0.58 -2.12
N SER A 82 3.55 0.71 -2.19
CA SER A 82 4.37 1.43 -1.21
C SER A 82 3.53 2.57 -0.64
N VAL A 83 3.45 2.66 0.69
CA VAL A 83 2.74 3.72 1.41
C VAL A 83 3.72 4.45 2.29
N GLU A 84 3.95 5.73 1.99
CA GLU A 84 4.74 6.63 2.80
C GLU A 84 3.85 7.27 3.87
N PHE A 85 4.30 7.25 5.13
CA PHE A 85 3.57 7.83 6.24
C PHE A 85 4.48 8.39 7.33
N GLN A 86 3.97 9.38 8.05
CA GLN A 86 4.61 9.96 9.22
C GLN A 86 4.00 9.41 10.51
N HIS A 87 4.86 9.02 11.44
CA HIS A 87 4.50 8.57 12.79
C HIS A 87 5.57 9.05 13.79
N GLU A 88 5.15 9.65 14.91
CA GLU A 88 6.07 10.20 15.93
C GLU A 88 7.19 11.08 15.36
N SER A 89 6.83 11.98 14.42
CA SER A 89 7.76 12.88 13.71
C SER A 89 8.84 12.20 12.86
N LYS A 90 8.77 10.88 12.68
CA LYS A 90 9.62 10.12 11.77
C LYS A 90 8.87 9.73 10.51
N LEU A 91 9.61 9.67 9.42
CA LEU A 91 9.09 9.26 8.12
C LEU A 91 9.37 7.79 7.87
N TYR A 92 8.36 7.08 7.35
CA TYR A 92 8.44 5.66 7.04
C TYR A 92 7.84 5.37 5.67
N GLU A 93 8.32 4.31 5.04
CA GLU A 93 7.70 3.69 3.88
C GLU A 93 7.41 2.22 4.20
N ALA A 94 6.14 1.84 4.11
CA ALA A 94 5.72 0.44 4.14
C ALA A 94 5.53 -0.03 2.70
N THR A 95 6.18 -1.14 2.36
CA THR A 95 6.10 -1.73 1.02
C THR A 95 5.65 -3.18 1.13
N ARG A 96 4.62 -3.55 0.35
CA ARG A 96 4.22 -4.94 0.14
C ARG A 96 4.37 -5.30 -1.33
N ILE A 97 5.05 -6.41 -1.58
CA ILE A 97 5.23 -7.00 -2.91
C ILE A 97 4.45 -8.30 -2.94
N HIS A 98 3.71 -8.53 -4.02
CA HIS A 98 3.13 -9.81 -4.42
C HIS A 98 3.85 -10.30 -5.66
N ASP A 99 4.28 -11.56 -5.67
CA ASP A 99 4.96 -12.18 -6.80
C ASP A 99 4.36 -13.56 -7.08
N ASP A 100 3.74 -13.71 -8.26
CA ASP A 100 3.12 -14.95 -8.70
C ASP A 100 4.13 -16.05 -9.09
N GLU A 101 5.43 -15.73 -9.26
CA GLU A 101 6.47 -16.76 -9.44
C GLU A 101 6.86 -17.44 -8.14
N SER A 102 6.66 -16.76 -7.01
CA SER A 102 6.96 -17.28 -5.69
C SER A 102 5.91 -18.34 -5.26
N VAL A 103 6.38 -19.41 -4.61
CA VAL A 103 5.51 -20.55 -4.23
C VAL A 103 5.13 -20.49 -2.74
N GLY A 104 3.88 -20.84 -2.43
CA GLY A 104 3.39 -20.98 -1.05
C GLY A 104 3.37 -19.66 -0.27
N SER A 105 3.85 -19.68 0.97
CA SER A 105 3.85 -18.52 1.89
C SER A 105 4.76 -17.37 1.45
N ASN A 106 5.66 -17.59 0.49
CA ASN A 106 6.60 -16.56 0.00
C ASN A 106 6.01 -15.67 -1.09
N LYS A 107 4.75 -15.86 -1.48
CA LYS A 107 4.07 -15.04 -2.50
C LYS A 107 4.03 -13.56 -2.16
N THR A 108 4.05 -13.21 -0.87
CA THR A 108 4.09 -11.81 -0.46
C THR A 108 5.23 -11.51 0.49
N LYS A 109 5.84 -10.34 0.30
CA LYS A 109 6.88 -9.80 1.18
C LYS A 109 6.45 -8.43 1.68
N PHE A 110 6.52 -8.24 3.00
CA PHE A 110 6.23 -6.95 3.64
C PHE A 110 7.48 -6.40 4.32
N THR A 111 7.78 -5.14 4.07
CA THR A 111 8.93 -4.43 4.63
C THR A 111 8.52 -3.03 5.04
N ILE A 112 9.14 -2.52 6.10
CA ILE A 112 9.04 -1.11 6.47
C ILE A 112 10.45 -0.56 6.59
N SER A 113 10.65 0.64 6.09
CA SER A 113 11.90 1.38 6.22
C SER A 113 11.63 2.75 6.82
N SER A 114 12.46 3.19 7.76
CA SER A 114 12.49 4.59 8.16
C SER A 114 13.32 5.40 7.18
N ILE A 115 12.86 6.60 6.84
CA ILE A 115 13.54 7.53 5.93
C ILE A 115 14.20 8.61 6.79
N SER A 116 15.52 8.71 6.73
CA SER A 116 16.27 9.77 7.42
C SER A 116 16.16 11.10 6.70
N GLU A 117 16.53 12.20 7.36
CA GLU A 117 16.54 13.54 6.77
C GLU A 117 17.42 13.65 5.51
N ASN A 118 18.43 12.77 5.39
CA ASN A 118 19.33 12.71 4.24
C ASN A 118 18.80 11.78 3.12
N GLY A 119 17.60 11.23 3.26
CA GLY A 119 16.98 10.30 2.30
C GLY A 119 17.48 8.86 2.40
N HIS A 120 18.23 8.48 3.44
CA HIS A 120 18.66 7.10 3.63
C HIS A 120 17.54 6.24 4.22
N TYR A 121 17.36 5.06 3.64
CA TYR A 121 16.40 4.06 4.10
C TYR A 121 17.07 3.11 5.09
N SER A 122 16.46 2.92 6.26
CA SER A 122 16.87 1.90 7.23
C SER A 122 15.70 0.94 7.45
N SER A 123 15.90 -0.34 7.11
CA SER A 123 14.86 -1.36 7.22
C SER A 123 14.61 -1.76 8.67
N LEU A 124 13.35 -1.92 9.05
CA LEU A 124 12.95 -2.38 10.37
C LEU A 124 12.96 -3.92 10.43
N GLU A 125 13.46 -4.48 11.53
CA GLU A 125 13.54 -5.94 11.71
C GLU A 125 12.16 -6.62 11.84
N SER A 126 11.19 -5.95 12.47
CA SER A 126 9.86 -6.49 12.75
C SER A 126 8.74 -5.59 12.19
N PRO A 127 8.59 -5.52 10.85
CA PRO A 127 7.66 -4.59 10.20
C PRO A 127 6.19 -4.86 10.56
N GLU A 128 5.77 -6.13 10.64
CA GLU A 128 4.41 -6.53 11.02
C GLU A 128 4.05 -6.11 12.45
N THR A 129 4.99 -6.26 13.39
CA THR A 129 4.78 -5.81 14.78
C THR A 129 4.68 -4.29 14.84
N PHE A 130 5.59 -3.58 14.16
CA PHE A 130 5.61 -2.13 14.13
C PHE A 130 4.32 -1.54 13.55
N ILE A 131 3.85 -2.02 12.39
CA ILE A 131 2.63 -1.44 11.80
C ILE A 131 1.40 -1.63 12.69
N ARG A 132 1.33 -2.74 13.44
CA ARG A 132 0.25 -3.01 14.40
C ARG A 132 0.29 -2.08 15.62
N THR A 133 1.46 -1.53 15.98
CA THR A 133 1.54 -0.49 17.01
C THR A 133 1.17 0.89 16.46
N VAL A 134 1.42 1.15 15.17
CA VAL A 134 1.07 2.43 14.50
C VAL A 134 -0.43 2.51 14.21
N ILE A 135 -1.00 1.43 13.66
CA ILE A 135 -2.43 1.29 13.38
C ILE A 135 -2.87 -0.07 13.93
N PRO A 136 -3.62 -0.12 15.05
CA PRO A 136 -4.21 -1.36 15.51
C PRO A 136 -5.11 -1.98 14.43
N ALA A 137 -4.97 -3.27 14.14
CA ALA A 137 -5.69 -3.92 13.05
C ALA A 137 -7.23 -3.80 13.16
N GLU A 138 -7.76 -3.67 14.38
CA GLU A 138 -9.20 -3.46 14.60
C GLU A 138 -9.68 -2.09 14.14
N MET A 139 -8.81 -1.07 14.21
CA MET A 139 -9.09 0.27 13.68
C MET A 139 -9.14 0.25 12.16
N ALA A 140 -8.39 -0.65 11.51
CA ALA A 140 -8.39 -0.74 10.05
C ALA A 140 -9.79 -1.02 9.48
N LYS A 141 -10.63 -1.79 10.17
CA LYS A 141 -12.03 -2.03 9.75
C LYS A 141 -12.95 -0.79 9.85
N VAL A 142 -12.55 0.21 10.64
CA VAL A 142 -13.29 1.46 10.79
C VAL A 142 -12.83 2.49 9.75
N PHE A 143 -11.56 2.44 9.36
CA PHE A 143 -10.95 3.36 8.40
C PHE A 143 -11.02 2.91 6.93
N PHE A 144 -11.25 1.61 6.66
CA PHE A 144 -11.22 1.01 5.32
C PHE A 144 -12.41 0.05 5.07
#